data_AF-A0AAJ1ZA02-F1
#
_entry.id   AF-A0AAJ1ZA02-F1
#
_cell.length_a   1.000
_cell.length_b   1.000
_cell.length_c   1.000
_cell.angle_alpha   90.00
_cell.angle_beta   90.00
_cell.angle_gamma   90.00
#
_symmetry.space_group_name_H-M   'P 1'
#
loop_
_entity.id
_entity.type
_entity.pdbx_description
1 polymer ?
#
loop_
_entity_poly.entity_id
_entity_poly.type
_entity_poly.pdbx_seq_one_letter_code
_entity_poly.pdbx_strand_id
1 'polypeptide(L)'
;MTRTLAMCKARAFARYQTCRGIYEQTLRATIVFYDEDTRQVRLCGVMRKHVQSVIDQAGFVFNVPTDREDFSTAPFTDEHARQIGCMVLLSQAQAHPELRPRLELTLDEPMIWDQRPVPGTQE
;
A
#
# COMPACT_ATOMS: atom_id res chain seq x y z
N MET A 1 51.86 -22.97 -11.57
CA MET A 1 50.58 -23.65 -11.23
C MET A 1 49.58 -22.69 -10.54
N THR A 2 49.56 -21.40 -10.90
CA THR A 2 48.91 -20.35 -10.05
C THR A 2 47.91 -19.47 -10.79
N ARG A 3 47.82 -19.59 -12.13
CA ARG A 3 46.91 -18.75 -12.95
C ARG A 3 45.45 -19.23 -12.95
N THR A 4 45.21 -20.54 -12.80
CA THR A 4 43.85 -21.12 -12.87
C THR A 4 43.00 -20.79 -11.64
N LEU A 5 43.62 -20.72 -10.46
CA LEU A 5 42.94 -20.37 -9.20
C LEU A 5 42.46 -18.91 -9.15
N ALA A 6 43.17 -18.00 -9.82
CA ALA A 6 42.79 -16.58 -9.89
C ALA A 6 41.53 -16.37 -10.74
N MET A 7 41.38 -17.10 -11.86
CA MET A 7 40.18 -17.02 -12.71
C MET A 7 38.92 -17.60 -12.04
N CYS A 8 39.04 -18.65 -11.23
CA CYS A 8 37.89 -19.19 -10.49
C CYS A 8 37.36 -18.20 -9.44
N LYS A 9 38.24 -17.48 -8.73
CA LYS A 9 37.82 -16.44 -7.77
C LYS A 9 37.18 -15.24 -8.47
N ALA A 10 37.70 -14.81 -9.62
CA ALA A 10 37.10 -13.71 -10.39
C ALA A 10 35.69 -14.04 -10.93
N ARG A 11 35.46 -15.28 -11.40
CA ARG A 11 34.12 -15.75 -11.81
C ARG A 11 33.14 -15.89 -10.64
N ALA A 12 33.61 -16.33 -9.48
CA ALA A 12 32.77 -16.40 -8.28
C ALA A 12 32.38 -15.00 -7.78
N PHE A 13 33.30 -14.03 -7.82
CA PHE A 13 33.04 -12.65 -7.42
C PHE A 13 32.14 -11.91 -8.41
N ALA A 14 32.30 -12.17 -9.72
CA ALA A 14 31.39 -11.66 -10.76
C ALA A 14 29.96 -12.21 -10.58
N ARG A 15 29.79 -13.51 -10.28
CA ARG A 15 28.48 -14.08 -9.92
C ARG A 15 27.91 -13.48 -8.63
N TYR A 16 28.74 -13.22 -7.63
CA TYR A 16 28.32 -12.56 -6.38
C TYR A 16 27.87 -11.11 -6.61
N GLN A 17 28.53 -10.39 -7.54
CA GLN A 17 28.14 -9.04 -7.95
C GLN A 17 26.90 -9.04 -8.88
N THR A 18 26.68 -10.06 -9.70
CA THR A 18 25.40 -10.22 -10.42
C THR A 18 24.24 -10.52 -9.47
N CYS A 19 24.48 -11.24 -8.37
CA CYS A 19 23.49 -11.39 -7.29
C CYS A 19 23.22 -10.09 -6.52
N ARG A 20 24.13 -9.10 -6.55
CA ARG A 20 23.88 -7.75 -6.04
C ARG A 20 22.95 -6.92 -6.93
N GLY A 21 22.65 -7.36 -8.15
CA GLY A 21 21.53 -6.88 -8.96
C GLY A 21 20.16 -7.38 -8.46
N ILE A 22 20.14 -8.26 -7.45
CA ILE A 22 18.95 -8.82 -6.81
C ILE A 22 18.82 -8.27 -5.37
N TYR A 23 19.22 -7.02 -5.14
CA TYR A 23 18.39 -6.16 -4.26
C TYR A 23 17.23 -5.66 -5.10
N GLU A 24 16.44 -6.60 -5.61
CA GLU A 24 15.03 -6.35 -5.86
C GLU A 24 14.51 -6.04 -4.46
N GLN A 25 14.51 -4.75 -4.08
CA GLN A 25 13.79 -4.27 -2.91
C GLN A 25 12.48 -5.05 -2.94
N THR A 26 12.30 -5.93 -1.95
CA THR A 26 11.19 -6.88 -2.01
C THR A 26 9.95 -6.06 -1.71
N LEU A 27 9.44 -5.36 -2.73
CA LEU A 27 8.36 -4.42 -2.60
C LEU A 27 7.19 -5.21 -2.05
N ARG A 28 6.72 -4.80 -0.88
CA ARG A 28 5.58 -5.41 -0.24
C ARG A 28 4.35 -4.58 -0.57
N ALA A 29 3.24 -5.26 -0.70
CA ALA A 29 1.92 -4.64 -0.69
C ALA A 29 1.18 -5.16 0.54
N THR A 30 0.47 -4.27 1.20
CA THR A 30 -0.44 -4.62 2.29
C THR A 30 -1.85 -4.43 1.77
N ILE A 31 -2.63 -5.51 1.78
CA ILE A 31 -4.01 -5.52 1.35
C ILE A 31 -4.87 -5.53 2.60
N VAL A 32 -5.82 -4.60 2.66
CA VAL A 32 -6.85 -4.58 3.69
C VAL A 32 -8.19 -4.84 3.01
N PHE A 33 -8.94 -5.80 3.54
CA PHE A 33 -10.23 -6.20 3.00
C PHE A 33 -11.18 -6.59 4.12
N TYR A 34 -12.47 -6.43 3.89
CA TYR A 34 -13.50 -6.94 4.78
C TYR A 34 -13.81 -8.40 4.44
N ASP A 35 -13.69 -9.27 5.43
CA ASP A 35 -14.09 -10.67 5.36
C ASP A 35 -15.54 -10.78 5.83
N GLU A 36 -16.45 -11.04 4.90
CA GLU A 36 -17.90 -11.06 5.15
C GLU A 36 -18.32 -12.25 6.01
N ASP A 37 -17.66 -13.40 5.86
CA ASP A 37 -17.94 -14.63 6.61
C ASP A 37 -17.70 -14.43 8.11
N THR A 38 -16.59 -13.76 8.46
CA THR A 38 -16.20 -13.49 9.84
C THR A 38 -16.59 -12.09 10.31
N ARG A 39 -17.08 -11.25 9.40
CA ARG A 39 -17.42 -9.83 9.64
C ARG A 39 -16.26 -9.05 10.26
N GLN A 40 -15.05 -9.27 9.75
CA GLN A 40 -13.83 -8.65 10.26
C GLN A 40 -13.03 -7.99 9.15
N VAL A 41 -12.41 -6.86 9.47
CA VAL A 41 -11.39 -6.27 8.60
C VAL A 41 -10.11 -7.06 8.78
N ARG A 42 -9.57 -7.60 7.68
CA ARG A 42 -8.34 -8.37 7.65
C ARG A 42 -7.24 -7.62 6.92
N LEU A 43 -6.01 -7.87 7.36
CA LEU A 43 -4.81 -7.33 6.75
C LEU A 43 -3.94 -8.50 6.28
N CYS A 44 -3.55 -8.47 5.01
CA CYS A 44 -2.68 -9.46 4.40
C CYS A 44 -1.45 -8.78 3.79
N GLY A 45 -0.25 -9.25 4.16
CA GLY A 45 0.99 -8.83 3.52
C GLY A 45 1.34 -9.75 2.37
N VAL A 46 1.54 -9.19 1.18
CA VAL A 46 1.92 -9.93 -0.04
C VAL A 46 3.12 -9.29 -0.72
N MET A 47 3.79 -10.03 -1.60
CA MET A 47 4.79 -9.43 -2.48
C MET A 47 4.08 -8.61 -3.55
N ARG A 48 4.50 -7.36 -3.77
CA ARG A 48 3.90 -6.44 -4.76
C ARG A 48 3.86 -7.06 -6.15
N LYS A 49 4.92 -7.78 -6.54
CA LYS A 49 4.97 -8.46 -7.85
C LYS A 49 3.81 -9.44 -8.08
N HIS A 50 3.25 -10.06 -7.03
CA HIS A 50 2.13 -10.99 -7.17
C HIS A 50 0.79 -10.30 -7.36
N VAL A 51 0.72 -8.99 -7.11
CA VAL A 51 -0.50 -8.18 -7.24
C VAL A 51 -0.32 -7.02 -8.22
N GLN A 52 0.80 -6.99 -8.95
CA GLN A 52 1.12 -5.88 -9.84
C GLN A 52 0.08 -5.73 -10.95
N SER A 53 -0.42 -6.83 -11.52
CA SER A 53 -1.49 -6.79 -12.52
C SER A 53 -2.79 -6.18 -11.98
N VAL A 54 -3.12 -6.40 -10.70
CA VAL A 54 -4.30 -5.82 -10.05
C VAL A 54 -4.09 -4.33 -9.80
N ILE A 55 -2.86 -3.93 -9.41
CA ILE A 55 -2.49 -2.52 -9.24
C ILE A 55 -2.57 -1.79 -10.59
N ASP A 56 -2.05 -2.39 -11.67
CA ASP A 56 -2.02 -1.78 -13.01
C ASP A 56 -3.43 -1.61 -13.61
N GLN A 57 -4.37 -2.45 -13.18
CA GLN A 57 -5.79 -2.41 -13.59
C GLN A 57 -6.67 -1.63 -12.61
N ALA A 58 -6.12 -1.16 -11.49
CA ALA A 58 -6.90 -0.48 -10.48
C ALA A 58 -7.47 0.82 -11.07
N GLY A 59 -8.79 1.01 -10.96
CA GLY A 59 -9.45 2.23 -11.42
C GLY A 59 -9.08 3.47 -10.61
N PHE A 60 -8.44 3.31 -9.45
CA PHE A 60 -8.06 4.40 -8.56
C PHE A 60 -6.82 4.05 -7.74
N VAL A 61 -5.74 4.81 -7.95
CA VAL A 61 -4.53 4.82 -7.12
C VAL A 61 -4.20 6.27 -6.85
N PHE A 62 -4.11 6.64 -5.58
CA PHE A 62 -3.72 7.99 -5.17
C PHE A 62 -2.59 7.91 -4.17
N ASN A 63 -1.74 8.93 -4.16
CA ASN A 63 -0.76 9.10 -3.10
C ASN A 63 -1.51 9.50 -1.83
N VAL A 64 -1.18 8.86 -0.71
CA VAL A 64 -1.64 9.30 0.61
C VAL A 64 -1.30 10.80 0.72
N PRO A 65 -2.29 11.68 0.94
CA PRO A 65 -2.04 13.10 1.10
C PRO A 65 -1.34 13.31 2.44
N THR A 66 -0.02 13.19 2.42
CA THR A 66 0.83 13.82 3.41
C THR A 66 0.96 15.28 3.00
N ASP A 67 1.02 16.24 3.92
CA ASP A 67 1.26 17.67 3.65
C ASP A 67 2.69 17.94 3.12
N ARG A 68 3.20 17.04 2.27
CA ARG A 68 4.59 16.89 1.90
C ARG A 68 4.68 16.65 0.41
N GLU A 69 5.74 17.19 -0.16
CA GLU A 69 6.08 16.97 -1.56
C GLU A 69 6.39 15.50 -1.85
N ASP A 70 6.15 15.10 -3.10
CA ASP A 70 6.54 13.78 -3.59
C ASP A 70 8.04 13.54 -3.36
N PHE A 71 8.40 12.29 -3.04
CA PHE A 71 9.78 11.88 -2.72
C PHE A 71 10.38 12.52 -1.46
N SER A 72 9.58 13.19 -0.62
CA SER A 72 10.04 13.69 0.67
C SER A 72 10.65 12.57 1.54
N THR A 73 11.80 12.87 2.14
CA THR A 73 12.47 11.99 3.11
C THR A 73 12.04 12.26 4.55
N ALA A 74 11.09 13.17 4.76
CA ALA A 74 10.59 13.48 6.09
C ALA A 74 9.96 12.23 6.75
N PRO A 75 10.15 12.04 8.06
CA PRO A 75 9.70 10.84 8.76
C PRO A 75 8.17 10.78 8.81
N PHE A 76 7.56 9.63 8.58
CA PHE A 76 6.14 9.44 8.88
C PHE A 76 5.89 9.67 10.38
N THR A 77 4.77 10.33 10.69
CA THR A 77 4.35 10.64 12.07
C THR A 77 3.18 9.74 12.43
N ASP A 78 2.87 9.66 13.72
CA ASP A 78 1.69 8.93 14.20
C ASP A 78 0.40 9.46 13.57
N GLU A 79 0.35 10.77 13.30
CA GLU A 79 -0.78 11.40 12.62
C GLU A 79 -0.96 10.89 11.19
N HIS A 80 0.13 10.77 10.42
CA HIS A 80 0.05 10.18 9.08
C HIS A 80 -0.41 8.71 9.15
N ALA A 81 0.06 7.93 10.11
CA ALA A 81 -0.36 6.54 10.29
C ALA A 81 -1.86 6.45 10.64
N ARG A 82 -2.34 7.35 11.51
CA ARG A 82 -3.76 7.49 11.87
C ARG A 82 -4.61 7.81 10.64
N GLN A 83 -4.20 8.80 9.85
CA GLN A 83 -4.91 9.20 8.62
C GLN A 83 -4.97 8.05 7.60
N ILE A 84 -3.86 7.36 7.36
CA ILE A 84 -3.81 6.18 6.47
C ILE A 84 -4.78 5.09 6.96
N GLY A 85 -4.73 4.77 8.25
CA GLY A 85 -5.62 3.78 8.85
C GLY A 85 -7.10 4.17 8.72
N CYS A 86 -7.43 5.42 9.02
CA CYS A 86 -8.78 5.95 8.84
C CYS A 86 -9.24 5.83 7.39
N MET A 87 -8.45 6.30 6.41
CA MET A 87 -8.82 6.23 4.98
C MET A 87 -9.12 4.79 4.53
N VAL A 88 -8.28 3.84 4.95
CA VAL A 88 -8.48 2.42 4.62
C VAL A 88 -9.81 1.91 5.20
N LEU A 89 -10.10 2.20 6.47
CA LEU A 89 -11.34 1.75 7.11
C LEU A 89 -12.59 2.43 6.52
N LEU A 90 -12.50 3.72 6.21
CA LEU A 90 -13.60 4.47 5.60
C LEU A 90 -13.90 3.97 4.19
N SER A 91 -12.86 3.63 3.40
CA SER A 91 -13.03 2.99 2.09
C SER A 91 -13.75 1.65 2.20
N GLN A 92 -13.44 0.82 3.21
CA GLN A 92 -14.18 -0.43 3.44
C GLN A 92 -15.63 -0.16 3.90
N ALA A 93 -15.87 0.80 4.79
CA ALA A 93 -17.22 1.13 5.28
C ALA A 93 -18.11 1.81 4.23
N GLN A 94 -17.51 2.40 3.19
CA GLN A 94 -18.25 2.86 2.02
C GLN A 94 -18.86 1.69 1.26
N ALA A 95 -18.09 0.62 1.03
CA ALA A 95 -18.52 -0.59 0.34
C ALA A 95 -19.38 -1.53 1.21
N HIS A 96 -19.16 -1.52 2.52
CA HIS A 96 -19.81 -2.41 3.50
C HIS A 96 -20.54 -1.59 4.58
N PRO A 97 -21.82 -1.24 4.39
CA PRO A 97 -22.56 -0.36 5.30
C PRO A 97 -22.64 -0.86 6.76
N GLU A 98 -22.58 -2.17 6.98
CA GLU A 98 -22.55 -2.81 8.29
C GLU A 98 -21.29 -2.49 9.12
N LEU A 99 -20.23 -2.00 8.47
CA LEU A 99 -19.04 -1.50 9.17
C LEU A 99 -19.24 -0.10 9.74
N ARG A 100 -20.06 0.75 9.10
CA ARG A 100 -20.26 2.15 9.49
C ARG A 100 -20.59 2.33 10.98
N PRO A 101 -21.56 1.60 11.59
CA PRO A 101 -21.87 1.75 13.01
C PRO A 101 -20.79 1.21 13.95
N ARG A 102 -19.79 0.49 13.43
CA ARG A 102 -18.68 -0.09 14.22
C ARG A 102 -17.44 0.81 14.21
N LEU A 103 -17.44 1.88 13.40
CA LEU A 103 -16.32 2.80 13.30
C LEU A 103 -16.44 3.91 14.35
N GLU A 104 -15.55 3.86 15.35
CA GLU A 104 -15.36 4.95 16.32
C GLU A 104 -14.10 5.75 15.95
N LEU A 105 -14.16 6.46 14.82
CA LEU A 105 -13.04 7.25 14.30
C LEU A 105 -13.21 8.73 14.64
N THR A 106 -12.16 9.35 15.16
CA THR A 106 -12.10 10.81 15.31
C THR A 106 -11.77 11.43 13.95
N LEU A 107 -12.76 12.03 13.31
CA LEU A 107 -12.62 12.77 12.06
C LEU A 107 -12.78 14.27 12.35
N ASP A 108 -12.06 15.10 11.60
CA ASP A 108 -12.16 16.56 11.72
C ASP A 108 -13.57 17.05 11.33
N GLU A 109 -14.20 16.35 10.37
CA GLU A 109 -15.58 16.57 9.96
C GLU A 109 -16.39 15.28 10.03
N PRO A 110 -17.70 15.35 10.36
CA PRO A 110 -18.56 14.18 10.40
C PRO A 110 -18.71 13.56 9.00
N MET A 111 -18.54 12.24 8.90
CA MET A 111 -18.74 11.53 7.64
C MET A 111 -20.23 11.44 7.29
N ILE A 112 -20.62 11.98 6.13
CA ILE A 112 -21.97 11.84 5.58
C ILE A 112 -21.97 10.69 4.56
N TRP A 113 -22.50 9.54 4.94
CA TRP A 113 -22.44 8.32 4.14
C TRP A 113 -23.42 8.27 2.96
N ASP A 114 -24.54 8.98 3.06
CA ASP A 114 -25.68 8.85 2.14
C ASP A 114 -25.84 10.06 1.21
N GLN A 115 -24.71 10.68 0.80
CA GLN A 115 -24.75 11.73 -0.21
C GLN A 115 -25.09 11.12 -1.57
N ARG A 116 -26.36 11.21 -1.97
CA ARG A 116 -26.77 11.02 -3.36
C ARG A 116 -26.14 12.17 -4.16
N PRO A 117 -25.44 11.92 -5.28
CA PRO A 117 -24.98 13.01 -6.15
C PRO A 117 -26.17 13.91 -6.47
N VAL A 118 -26.08 15.20 -6.16
CA VAL A 118 -27.09 16.16 -6.60
C VAL A 118 -27.01 16.16 -8.13
N PRO A 119 -28.08 15.77 -8.86
CA PRO A 119 -28.04 15.85 -10.30
C PRO A 119 -28.03 17.32 -10.69
N GLY A 120 -26.88 17.85 -11.10
CA GLY A 120 -26.80 19.16 -11.75
C GLY A 120 -25.80 20.18 -11.19
N THR A 121 -24.60 19.80 -10.77
CA THR A 121 -23.52 20.77 -10.61
C THR A 121 -22.26 20.27 -11.30
N GLN A 122 -22.29 20.35 -12.63
CA GLN A 122 -21.08 20.62 -13.41
C GLN A 122 -21.02 22.14 -13.52
N GLU A 123 -20.01 22.76 -12.91
CA GLU A 123 -19.54 24.09 -13.27
C GLU A 123 -18.08 23.97 -13.74
#